data_AF-A0A2S8FF80-F1
#
_entry.id   AF-A0A2S8FF80-F1
#
_cell.length_a   1.000
_cell.length_b   1.000
_cell.length_c   1.000
_cell.angle_alpha   90.00
_cell.angle_beta   90.00
_cell.angle_gamma   90.00
#
_symmetry.space_group_name_H-M   'P 1'
#
loop_
_entity.id
_entity.type
_entity.pdbx_description
1 polymer ?
#
loop_
_entity_poly.entity_id
_entity_poly.type
_entity_poly.pdbx_seq_one_letter_code
_entity_poly.pdbx_strand_id
1 'polypeptide(L)'
;MNAGIPEELLSAYLDGQLGRDETQRVKTALAENPALRQQLQGLSAARDAVRSLPKATVGRDLTASIFAEITQRSTAAAETPQVDVRPTPASRVADRHRRDSNNGRSWQWIGIGAAAAALVAALIAIPAWLRDNRDANDTPIAQVDPQDKPDVQPTVKPGGDETKTETTAPDSTDRNPNFTELMGTGGIGENSENPNNSSTKPDRNPGGLRIKITSNDAAEGKTPETMGNEPVGGGSIARTTPDLSAKLDSTFDRFLKPTTLSEENRIQLLGLIASGEEVTDSEMLAGIRKLTEAFRSADEELVDLAAKLDLDEDNQLGSRELASCLAEARKHETDAGLQAARIFFRIDSNQDGVWTEDEVTKSVRLAGGPDKEFARKIRLWDQNHDGVVNFVEAEFSASALVREFQPIEDKLYDSQILAQAQRLIASSDRSGDGVLSGRELTKALEQPEIAAAVQDRKSLTLRELYLHLESTALGL
;
A
#
# COMPACT_ATOMS: atom_id res chain seq x y z
N MET A 1 -33.33 24.54 3.97
CA MET A 1 -31.96 24.22 3.49
C MET A 1 -32.15 23.47 2.18
N ASN A 2 -31.87 24.08 1.04
CA ASN A 2 -31.94 23.38 -0.24
C ASN A 2 -30.75 22.43 -0.26
N ALA A 3 -31.00 21.12 -0.09
CA ALA A 3 -29.98 20.11 -0.30
C ALA A 3 -29.60 20.18 -1.79
N GLY A 4 -28.52 20.92 -2.09
CA GLY A 4 -28.01 21.06 -3.44
C GLY A 4 -27.68 19.68 -4.01
N ILE A 5 -27.91 19.51 -5.30
CA ILE A 5 -27.42 18.31 -5.98
C ILE A 5 -25.89 18.31 -5.90
N PRO A 6 -25.25 17.24 -5.42
CA PRO A 6 -23.80 17.13 -5.41
C PRO A 6 -23.25 17.25 -6.84
N GLU A 7 -22.13 17.96 -6.99
CA GLU A 7 -21.51 18.24 -8.30
C GLU A 7 -21.16 16.96 -9.08
N GLU A 8 -20.88 15.87 -8.37
CA GLU A 8 -20.67 14.52 -8.91
C GLU A 8 -21.82 14.05 -9.79
N LEU A 9 -23.08 14.32 -9.40
CA LEU A 9 -24.24 13.92 -10.20
C LEU A 9 -24.36 14.76 -11.48
N LEU A 10 -23.90 16.02 -11.49
CA LEU A 10 -23.87 16.82 -12.73
C LEU A 10 -22.80 16.31 -13.70
N SER A 11 -21.63 15.92 -13.18
CA SER A 11 -20.55 15.32 -13.98
C SER A 11 -20.99 13.97 -14.57
N ALA A 12 -21.52 13.07 -13.73
CA ALA A 12 -22.05 11.78 -14.17
C ALA A 12 -23.21 11.91 -15.16
N TYR A 13 -24.04 12.97 -15.04
CA TYR A 13 -25.08 13.29 -16.01
C TYR A 13 -24.51 13.64 -17.39
N LEU A 14 -23.41 14.41 -17.46
CA LEU A 14 -22.74 14.75 -18.72
C LEU A 14 -22.12 13.53 -19.40
N ASP A 15 -21.58 12.59 -18.61
CA ASP A 15 -20.96 11.37 -19.12
C ASP A 15 -21.96 10.23 -19.38
N GLY A 16 -23.23 10.42 -19.02
CA GLY A 16 -24.29 9.44 -19.26
C GLY A 16 -24.24 8.24 -18.33
N GLN A 17 -23.62 8.37 -17.16
CA GLN A 17 -23.42 7.29 -16.19
C GLN A 17 -24.52 7.19 -15.12
N LEU A 18 -25.50 8.09 -15.14
CA LEU A 18 -26.59 8.08 -14.16
C LEU A 18 -27.68 7.05 -14.48
N GLY A 19 -28.23 6.45 -13.42
CA GLY A 19 -29.45 5.65 -13.51
C GLY A 19 -30.69 6.47 -13.90
N ARG A 20 -31.80 5.81 -14.19
CA ARG A 20 -33.07 6.47 -14.58
C ARG A 20 -33.58 7.44 -13.51
N ASP A 21 -33.54 7.02 -12.25
CA ASP A 21 -34.06 7.80 -11.13
C ASP A 21 -33.19 9.03 -10.84
N GLU A 22 -31.87 8.89 -10.90
CA GLU A 22 -30.91 9.97 -10.71
C GLU A 22 -30.97 10.98 -11.84
N THR A 23 -31.09 10.51 -13.08
CA THR A 23 -31.32 11.35 -14.27
C THR A 23 -32.56 12.22 -14.09
N GLN A 24 -33.65 11.66 -13.56
CA GLN A 24 -34.88 12.40 -13.31
C GLN A 24 -34.71 13.45 -12.19
N ARG A 25 -33.98 13.12 -11.12
CA ARG A 25 -33.65 14.07 -10.05
C ARG A 25 -32.83 15.25 -10.57
N VAL A 26 -31.77 14.98 -11.35
CA VAL A 26 -30.92 16.02 -11.95
C VAL A 26 -31.73 16.91 -12.90
N LYS A 27 -32.59 16.34 -13.76
CA LYS A 27 -33.47 17.12 -14.64
C LYS A 27 -34.43 18.02 -13.87
N THR A 28 -35.02 17.52 -12.79
CA THR A 28 -35.93 18.29 -11.94
C THR A 28 -35.20 19.47 -11.30
N ALA A 29 -34.01 19.24 -10.73
CA ALA A 29 -33.22 20.30 -10.14
C ALA A 29 -32.69 21.33 -11.16
N LEU A 30 -32.36 20.90 -12.38
CA LEU A 30 -32.00 21.81 -13.48
C LEU A 30 -33.18 22.68 -13.92
N ALA A 31 -34.41 22.17 -13.85
CA ALA A 31 -35.60 22.95 -14.16
C ALA A 31 -35.85 24.02 -13.08
N GLU A 32 -35.65 23.68 -11.81
CA GLU A 32 -35.91 24.57 -10.67
C GLU A 32 -34.80 25.59 -10.43
N ASN A 33 -33.53 25.25 -10.73
CA ASN A 33 -32.39 26.08 -10.38
C ASN A 33 -31.60 26.59 -11.61
N PRO A 34 -31.68 27.90 -11.96
CA PRO A 34 -30.93 28.46 -13.08
C PRO A 34 -29.40 28.46 -12.87
N ALA A 35 -28.91 28.48 -11.62
CA ALA A 35 -27.48 28.41 -11.34
C ALA A 35 -26.88 27.05 -11.70
N LEU A 36 -27.61 25.95 -11.44
CA LEU A 36 -27.18 24.60 -11.85
C LEU A 36 -27.11 24.46 -13.37
N ARG A 37 -28.00 25.12 -14.11
CA ARG A 37 -27.93 25.17 -15.58
C ARG A 37 -26.67 25.87 -16.08
N GLN A 38 -26.29 26.98 -15.44
CA GLN A 38 -25.04 27.68 -15.76
C GLN A 38 -23.81 26.83 -15.45
N GLN A 39 -23.81 26.12 -14.31
CA GLN A 39 -22.72 25.22 -13.94
C GLN A 39 -22.59 24.05 -14.93
N LEU A 40 -23.70 23.42 -15.31
CA LEU A 40 -23.72 22.35 -16.31
C LEU A 40 -23.20 22.84 -17.67
N GLN A 41 -23.57 24.06 -18.08
CA GLN A 41 -23.07 24.68 -19.31
C GLN A 41 -21.56 24.95 -19.25
N GLY A 42 -21.04 25.36 -18.09
CA GLY A 42 -19.60 25.53 -17.87
C GLY A 42 -18.82 24.22 -17.99
N LEU A 43 -19.33 23.16 -17.34
CA LEU A 43 -18.73 21.82 -17.41
C LEU A 43 -18.77 21.24 -18.82
N SER A 44 -19.88 21.41 -19.56
CA SER A 44 -19.96 20.96 -20.95
C SER A 44 -18.98 21.71 -21.86
N ALA A 45 -18.84 23.03 -21.69
CA ALA A 45 -17.89 23.83 -22.46
C ALA A 45 -16.44 23.41 -22.18
N ALA A 46 -16.10 23.13 -20.93
CA ALA A 46 -14.78 22.62 -20.56
C ALA A 46 -14.50 21.24 -21.18
N ARG A 47 -15.48 20.32 -21.16
CA ARG A 47 -15.35 19.00 -21.80
C ARG A 47 -15.14 19.11 -23.30
N ASP A 48 -15.90 19.97 -23.96
CA ASP A 48 -15.78 20.19 -25.40
C ASP A 48 -14.44 20.83 -25.76
N ALA A 49 -13.93 21.75 -24.93
CA ALA A 49 -12.59 22.31 -25.08
C ALA A 49 -11.51 21.22 -25.01
N VAL A 50 -11.57 20.33 -24.01
CA VAL A 50 -10.63 19.19 -23.89
C VAL A 50 -10.74 18.24 -25.09
N ARG A 51 -11.95 17.93 -25.56
CA ARG A 51 -12.16 17.07 -26.74
C ARG A 51 -11.72 17.73 -28.05
N SER A 52 -11.75 19.05 -28.12
CA SER A 52 -11.28 19.82 -29.28
C SER A 52 -9.77 19.95 -29.36
N LEU A 53 -9.04 19.61 -28.29
CA LEU A 53 -7.59 19.59 -28.33
C LEU A 53 -7.14 18.64 -29.45
N PRO A 54 -6.20 19.07 -30.31
CA PRO A 54 -5.65 18.20 -31.33
C PRO A 54 -5.16 16.92 -30.65
N LYS A 55 -5.63 15.77 -31.13
CA LYS A 55 -5.05 14.49 -30.72
C LYS A 55 -3.60 14.53 -31.16
N ALA A 56 -2.69 14.78 -30.23
CA ALA A 56 -1.27 14.72 -30.49
C ALA A 56 -0.98 13.29 -30.94
N THR A 57 -0.86 13.09 -32.24
CA THR A 57 -0.30 11.86 -32.77
C THR A 57 1.15 11.88 -32.34
N VAL A 58 1.49 11.10 -31.31
CA VAL A 58 2.88 10.80 -30.99
C VAL A 58 3.47 10.27 -32.29
N GLY A 59 4.33 11.06 -32.93
CA GLY A 59 4.90 10.71 -34.22
C GLY A 59 5.51 9.31 -34.09
N ARG A 60 5.27 8.45 -35.10
CA ARG A 60 5.86 7.09 -35.18
C ARG A 60 7.39 7.08 -34.96
N ASP A 61 8.00 8.25 -35.09
CA ASP A 61 9.43 8.46 -34.92
C ASP A 61 9.88 8.70 -33.47
N LEU A 62 8.97 8.89 -32.49
CA LEU A 62 9.40 9.04 -31.08
C LEU A 62 10.02 7.74 -30.56
N THR A 63 9.40 6.61 -30.86
CA THR A 63 9.97 5.29 -30.55
C THR A 63 11.29 5.07 -31.29
N ALA A 64 11.38 5.44 -32.57
CA ALA A 64 12.61 5.31 -33.34
C ALA A 64 13.74 6.21 -32.80
N SER A 65 13.41 7.42 -32.37
CA SER A 65 14.32 8.38 -31.73
C SER A 65 14.84 7.85 -30.40
N ILE A 66 13.97 7.30 -29.55
CA ILE A 66 14.36 6.72 -28.27
C ILE A 66 15.27 5.50 -28.50
N PHE A 67 14.94 4.61 -29.44
CA PHE A 67 15.79 3.46 -29.76
C PHE A 67 17.14 3.85 -30.36
N ALA A 68 17.17 4.86 -31.24
CA ALA A 68 18.41 5.38 -31.80
C ALA A 68 19.32 5.94 -30.69
N GLU A 69 18.75 6.69 -29.73
CA GLU A 69 19.53 7.25 -28.63
C GLU A 69 20.02 6.19 -27.65
N ILE A 70 19.22 5.17 -27.33
CA ILE A 70 19.66 4.02 -26.51
C ILE A 70 20.81 3.30 -27.21
N THR A 71 20.70 3.07 -28.52
CA THR A 71 21.76 2.40 -29.30
C THR A 71 23.04 3.22 -29.30
N GLN A 72 22.95 4.53 -29.51
CA GLN A 72 24.09 5.44 -29.49
C GLN A 72 24.79 5.53 -28.12
N ARG A 73 24.04 5.47 -27.02
CA ARG A 73 24.63 5.44 -25.67
C ARG A 73 25.31 4.10 -25.37
N SER A 74 24.75 3.00 -25.88
CA SER A 74 25.34 1.67 -25.69
C SER A 74 26.67 1.49 -26.45
N THR A 75 26.82 2.10 -27.63
CA THR A 75 28.08 2.07 -28.38
C THR A 75 29.13 2.99 -27.80
N ALA A 76 28.75 4.16 -27.28
CA ALA A 76 29.68 5.08 -26.62
C ALA A 76 30.24 4.53 -25.28
N ALA A 77 29.52 3.62 -24.61
CA ALA A 77 29.97 3.01 -23.37
C ALA A 77 31.01 1.88 -23.57
N ALA A 78 31.23 1.41 -24.81
CA ALA A 78 32.17 0.32 -25.11
C ALA A 78 33.63 0.81 -25.30
N GLU A 79 33.86 2.11 -25.41
CA GLU A 79 35.20 2.71 -25.54
C GLU A 79 35.74 3.21 -24.20
N THR A 80 35.84 2.32 -23.20
CA THR A 80 36.68 2.61 -22.03
C THR A 80 38.16 2.44 -22.40
N PRO A 81 39.02 3.45 -22.17
CA PRO A 81 40.46 3.35 -22.48
C PRO A 81 41.10 2.27 -21.61
N GLN A 82 41.76 1.30 -22.26
CA GLN A 82 42.54 0.27 -21.59
C GLN A 82 43.64 0.93 -20.73
N VAL A 83 43.52 0.78 -19.42
CA VAL A 83 44.56 1.17 -18.46
C VAL A 83 45.66 0.12 -18.52
N ASP A 84 46.82 0.51 -19.06
CA ASP A 84 48.03 -0.31 -19.17
C ASP A 84 48.61 -0.60 -17.78
N VAL A 85 48.39 -1.82 -17.28
CA VAL A 85 48.88 -2.28 -15.97
C VAL A 85 50.30 -2.81 -16.12
N ARG A 86 51.31 -1.97 -15.82
CA ARG A 86 52.70 -2.41 -15.68
C ARG A 86 52.92 -3.24 -14.41
N PRO A 87 53.56 -4.42 -14.49
CA PRO A 87 53.90 -5.21 -13.30
C PRO A 87 55.10 -4.61 -12.56
N THR A 88 54.94 -4.40 -11.25
CA THR A 88 56.01 -3.93 -10.35
C THR A 88 56.81 -5.14 -9.81
N PRO A 89 58.15 -5.12 -9.80
CA PRO A 89 58.94 -6.27 -9.37
C PRO A 89 58.97 -6.44 -7.84
N ALA A 90 59.00 -7.71 -7.42
CA ALA A 90 59.01 -8.18 -6.05
C ALA A 90 60.26 -7.72 -5.27
N SER A 91 60.03 -7.05 -4.13
CA SER A 91 61.06 -6.76 -3.13
C SER A 91 61.00 -7.81 -2.04
N ARG A 92 62.09 -8.58 -1.88
CA ARG A 92 62.34 -9.45 -0.72
C ARG A 92 62.47 -8.59 0.54
N VAL A 93 61.72 -8.92 1.59
CA VAL A 93 61.99 -8.46 2.96
C VAL A 93 62.00 -9.67 3.88
N ALA A 94 63.11 -9.76 4.62
CA ALA A 94 63.46 -10.86 5.50
C ALA A 94 62.64 -10.89 6.80
N ASP A 95 62.59 -12.09 7.38
CA ASP A 95 62.12 -12.42 8.71
C ASP A 95 62.56 -11.45 9.81
N ARG A 96 61.60 -11.10 10.68
CA ARG A 96 61.87 -10.86 12.11
C ARG A 96 60.60 -11.07 12.94
N HIS A 97 60.64 -12.10 13.77
CA HIS A 97 59.75 -12.32 14.91
C HIS A 97 59.61 -11.08 15.80
N ARG A 98 58.37 -10.72 16.17
CA ARG A 98 58.01 -10.39 17.57
C ARG A 98 56.49 -10.18 17.75
N ARG A 99 55.93 -11.09 18.55
CA ARG A 99 55.15 -10.83 19.78
C ARG A 99 53.76 -10.21 19.64
N ASP A 100 52.79 -11.06 19.95
CA ASP A 100 51.44 -10.73 20.41
C ASP A 100 51.44 -9.70 21.55
N SER A 101 50.62 -8.66 21.41
CA SER A 101 49.71 -8.17 22.47
C SER A 101 48.82 -7.05 21.93
N ASN A 102 47.52 -7.31 21.92
CA ASN A 102 46.41 -6.49 22.41
C ASN A 102 46.44 -4.94 22.27
N ASN A 103 45.25 -4.40 21.94
CA ASN A 103 44.80 -3.00 21.91
C ASN A 103 45.17 -2.10 20.71
N GLY A 104 44.13 -1.54 20.09
CA GLY A 104 44.18 -0.18 19.53
C GLY A 104 43.46 0.00 18.21
N ARG A 105 42.34 0.74 18.24
CA ARG A 105 41.64 1.31 17.10
C ARG A 105 42.57 2.09 16.15
N SER A 106 42.38 1.90 14.84
CA SER A 106 42.50 2.92 13.77
C SER A 106 41.89 2.31 12.50
N TRP A 107 40.64 2.58 12.13
CA TRP A 107 40.13 3.79 11.48
C TRP A 107 41.01 4.27 10.32
N GLN A 108 40.88 3.62 9.17
CA GLN A 108 41.28 4.13 7.85
C GLN A 108 40.64 3.26 6.76
N TRP A 109 39.51 3.71 6.22
CA TRP A 109 39.12 3.58 4.79
C TRP A 109 37.98 4.60 4.54
N ILE A 110 38.38 5.80 4.12
CA ILE A 110 37.51 6.76 3.42
C ILE A 110 38.18 6.97 2.07
N GLY A 111 37.41 6.78 0.99
CA GLY A 111 37.76 7.29 -0.33
C GLY A 111 37.47 6.31 -1.44
N ILE A 112 36.27 6.39 -2.02
CA ILE A 112 35.98 6.58 -3.45
C ILE A 112 34.45 6.62 -3.56
N GLY A 113 33.90 7.81 -3.82
CA GLY A 113 32.45 8.02 -3.93
C GLY A 113 32.08 9.46 -4.24
N ALA A 114 32.79 10.09 -5.19
CA ALA A 114 32.57 11.50 -5.56
C ALA A 114 32.54 11.74 -7.08
N ALA A 115 32.09 10.77 -7.88
CA ALA A 115 31.99 10.92 -9.34
C ALA A 115 30.56 10.83 -9.90
N ALA A 116 29.54 10.49 -9.09
CA ALA A 116 28.17 10.31 -9.60
C ALA A 116 27.25 11.54 -9.47
N ALA A 117 27.60 12.53 -8.64
CA ALA A 117 26.70 13.67 -8.35
C ALA A 117 26.79 14.83 -9.36
N ALA A 118 27.81 14.88 -10.23
CA ALA A 118 28.00 16.00 -11.17
C ALA A 118 27.19 15.87 -12.47
N LEU A 119 26.68 14.69 -12.83
CA LEU A 119 25.96 14.48 -14.09
C LEU A 119 24.46 14.84 -14.02
N VAL A 120 23.86 14.90 -12.83
CA VAL A 120 22.43 15.23 -12.68
C VAL A 120 22.19 16.74 -12.69
N ALA A 121 23.18 17.56 -12.33
CA ALA A 121 23.04 19.02 -12.32
C ALA A 121 23.17 19.66 -13.72
N ALA A 122 23.76 18.98 -14.70
CA ALA A 122 23.96 19.52 -16.06
C ALA A 122 22.76 19.35 -16.99
N LEU A 123 21.74 18.57 -16.61
CA LEU A 123 20.55 18.31 -17.43
C LEU A 123 19.37 19.25 -17.15
N ILE A 124 19.49 20.17 -16.17
CA ILE A 124 18.42 21.11 -15.78
C ILE A 124 18.68 22.53 -16.28
N ALA A 125 19.78 22.81 -16.99
CA ALA A 125 20.13 24.17 -17.36
C ALA A 125 20.67 24.31 -18.80
N ILE A 126 19.81 24.25 -19.83
CA ILE A 126 19.95 25.08 -21.05
C ILE A 126 18.54 25.51 -21.55
N PRO A 127 18.38 26.78 -22.04
CA PRO A 127 17.14 27.54 -22.03
C PRO A 127 16.46 27.70 -23.39
N ALA A 128 15.24 28.26 -23.31
CA ALA A 128 14.44 28.93 -24.35
C ALA A 128 15.21 29.47 -25.58
N TRP A 129 15.21 28.71 -26.67
CA TRP A 129 15.44 29.24 -28.02
C TRP A 129 14.86 28.28 -29.07
N LEU A 130 13.54 28.33 -29.28
CA LEU A 130 12.89 27.97 -30.55
C LEU A 130 11.44 28.49 -30.55
N ARG A 131 11.31 29.82 -30.61
CA ARG A 131 10.06 30.51 -30.92
C ARG A 131 10.37 31.50 -32.04
N ASP A 132 10.25 31.03 -33.27
CA ASP A 132 9.75 31.81 -34.40
C ASP A 132 9.55 30.90 -35.61
N ASN A 133 8.29 30.84 -36.06
CA ASN A 133 7.87 30.64 -37.45
C ASN A 133 6.35 30.64 -37.48
N ARG A 134 5.78 31.84 -37.42
CA ARG A 134 4.49 32.13 -38.06
C ARG A 134 4.81 32.71 -39.42
N ASP A 135 4.30 32.06 -40.46
CA ASP A 135 3.70 32.65 -41.66
C ASP A 135 3.70 31.59 -42.77
N ALA A 136 2.59 30.86 -42.89
CA ALA A 136 2.15 30.29 -44.16
C ALA A 136 0.72 29.75 -44.05
N ASN A 137 -0.12 30.24 -44.95
CA ASN A 137 -1.35 29.66 -45.50
C ASN A 137 -2.70 30.14 -44.94
N ASP A 138 -3.10 31.29 -45.47
CA ASP A 138 -4.39 31.43 -46.17
C ASP A 138 -4.64 30.27 -47.15
N THR A 139 -5.83 29.65 -47.08
CA THR A 139 -6.67 29.17 -48.22
C THR A 139 -7.97 28.51 -47.70
N PRO A 140 -9.04 28.38 -48.52
CA PRO A 140 -10.36 28.87 -48.17
C PRO A 140 -11.34 27.81 -47.66
N ILE A 141 -12.36 28.32 -46.98
CA ILE A 141 -13.54 27.62 -46.47
C ILE A 141 -14.34 27.04 -47.64
N ALA A 142 -14.50 25.72 -47.67
CA ALA A 142 -15.53 25.06 -48.48
C ALA A 142 -16.83 25.02 -47.68
N GLN A 143 -17.85 25.72 -48.19
CA GLN A 143 -19.25 25.58 -47.76
C GLN A 143 -19.74 24.16 -48.09
N VAL A 144 -20.33 23.49 -47.10
CA VAL A 144 -21.15 22.29 -47.32
C VAL A 144 -22.60 22.64 -46.99
N ASP A 145 -23.43 22.42 -47.99
CA ASP A 145 -24.88 22.57 -48.05
C ASP A 145 -25.59 21.48 -47.21
N PRO A 146 -26.55 21.80 -46.34
CA PRO A 146 -27.31 20.81 -45.59
C PRO A 146 -28.65 20.49 -46.25
N GLN A 147 -28.69 19.44 -47.07
CA GLN A 147 -29.93 18.72 -47.38
C GLN A 147 -29.74 17.21 -47.24
N ASP A 148 -30.31 16.63 -46.19
CA ASP A 148 -31.35 15.59 -46.32
C ASP A 148 -31.68 14.99 -44.95
N LYS A 149 -32.96 15.12 -44.58
CA LYS A 149 -33.60 14.37 -43.48
C LYS A 149 -34.53 13.34 -44.11
N PRO A 150 -34.49 12.07 -43.70
CA PRO A 150 -35.65 11.20 -43.84
C PRO A 150 -36.45 11.14 -42.53
N ASP A 151 -37.73 11.48 -42.66
CA ASP A 151 -38.82 11.20 -41.72
C ASP A 151 -39.00 9.69 -41.53
N VAL A 152 -39.00 9.22 -40.29
CA VAL A 152 -39.61 7.95 -39.91
C VAL A 152 -40.37 8.12 -38.60
N GLN A 153 -41.71 8.16 -38.70
CA GLN A 153 -42.63 7.90 -37.60
C GLN A 153 -42.79 6.40 -37.39
N PRO A 154 -42.98 5.95 -36.14
CA PRO A 154 -43.83 4.80 -35.89
C PRO A 154 -45.00 5.15 -34.97
N THR A 155 -46.18 4.83 -35.48
CA THR A 155 -47.48 4.84 -34.83
C THR A 155 -47.75 3.44 -34.27
N VAL A 156 -47.83 3.25 -32.95
CA VAL A 156 -48.58 2.12 -32.35
C VAL A 156 -49.26 2.55 -31.04
N LYS A 157 -50.54 2.20 -30.95
CA LYS A 157 -51.54 2.49 -29.91
C LYS A 157 -51.31 1.73 -28.59
N PRO A 158 -51.91 2.20 -27.49
CA PRO A 158 -51.88 1.53 -26.18
C PRO A 158 -52.95 0.43 -26.10
N GLY A 159 -52.58 -0.71 -25.52
CA GLY A 159 -53.49 -1.75 -25.06
C GLY A 159 -53.19 -2.05 -23.61
N GLY A 160 -54.17 -1.84 -22.74
CA GLY A 160 -54.14 -2.35 -21.37
C GLY A 160 -54.64 -3.79 -21.33
N ASP A 161 -54.23 -4.54 -20.31
CA ASP A 161 -55.18 -5.36 -19.56
C ASP A 161 -54.63 -5.72 -18.17
N GLU A 162 -55.59 -5.91 -17.28
CA GLU A 162 -55.49 -6.11 -15.85
C GLU A 162 -54.96 -7.51 -15.50
N THR A 163 -54.23 -7.66 -14.38
CA THR A 163 -54.38 -8.87 -13.55
C THR A 163 -53.97 -8.63 -12.09
N LYS A 164 -54.99 -8.69 -11.23
CA LYS A 164 -54.98 -8.98 -9.79
C LYS A 164 -54.39 -10.37 -9.51
N THR A 165 -53.62 -10.50 -8.42
CA THR A 165 -53.79 -11.45 -7.28
C THR A 165 -52.66 -11.22 -6.25
N GLU A 166 -52.94 -10.92 -4.97
CA GLU A 166 -53.14 -11.87 -3.85
C GLU A 166 -51.84 -11.98 -3.01
N THR A 167 -51.65 -11.18 -1.96
CA THR A 167 -52.05 -11.44 -0.56
C THR A 167 -51.68 -12.84 -0.08
N THR A 168 -50.61 -12.96 0.71
CA THR A 168 -50.59 -13.80 1.93
C THR A 168 -49.38 -13.47 2.77
N ALA A 169 -49.65 -13.09 4.03
CA ALA A 169 -48.68 -13.03 5.11
C ALA A 169 -48.70 -14.36 5.89
N PRO A 170 -47.60 -14.70 6.56
CA PRO A 170 -47.67 -15.39 7.86
C PRO A 170 -46.91 -14.55 8.90
N ASP A 171 -47.59 -13.98 9.88
CA ASP A 171 -47.92 -14.60 11.18
C ASP A 171 -46.67 -15.09 11.93
N SER A 172 -46.03 -14.18 12.67
CA SER A 172 -44.95 -14.45 13.61
C SER A 172 -45.53 -14.70 15.00
N THR A 173 -45.75 -15.97 15.32
CA THR A 173 -46.02 -16.42 16.68
C THR A 173 -44.76 -16.35 17.54
N ASP A 174 -44.76 -15.37 18.42
CA ASP A 174 -44.57 -15.50 19.88
C ASP A 174 -43.98 -16.83 20.38
N ARG A 175 -42.74 -16.80 20.89
CA ARG A 175 -42.22 -17.77 21.88
C ARG A 175 -40.99 -17.22 22.61
N ASN A 176 -41.29 -16.54 23.72
CA ASN A 176 -40.41 -16.39 24.86
C ASN A 176 -40.31 -17.75 25.61
N PRO A 177 -39.14 -18.13 26.13
CA PRO A 177 -39.16 -18.50 27.54
C PRO A 177 -38.01 -17.87 28.34
N ASN A 178 -38.41 -17.20 29.41
CA ASN A 178 -37.84 -17.22 30.75
C ASN A 178 -36.67 -18.20 30.95
N PHE A 179 -35.51 -17.66 31.34
CA PHE A 179 -34.62 -18.37 32.26
C PHE A 179 -34.36 -17.50 33.49
N THR A 180 -34.88 -18.01 34.59
CA THR A 180 -34.90 -17.44 35.94
C THR A 180 -33.60 -17.74 36.65
N GLU A 181 -33.12 -16.73 37.38
CA GLU A 181 -32.35 -16.75 38.63
C GLU A 181 -31.49 -17.98 38.96
N LEU A 182 -30.18 -17.76 39.13
CA LEU A 182 -29.43 -18.45 40.16
C LEU A 182 -28.35 -17.54 40.79
N MET A 183 -28.75 -16.96 41.93
CA MET A 183 -28.00 -16.81 43.19
C MET A 183 -26.46 -16.71 43.14
N GLY A 184 -25.92 -15.64 43.72
CA GLY A 184 -24.50 -15.55 44.04
C GLY A 184 -24.02 -14.26 44.70
N THR A 185 -24.78 -13.66 45.61
CA THR A 185 -24.28 -12.59 46.49
C THR A 185 -23.38 -13.18 47.57
N GLY A 186 -22.07 -12.90 47.49
CA GLY A 186 -21.11 -13.14 48.56
C GLY A 186 -20.40 -11.84 48.90
N GLY A 187 -20.84 -11.20 49.98
CA GLY A 187 -20.23 -9.98 50.49
C GLY A 187 -19.40 -10.21 51.76
N ILE A 188 -18.51 -9.23 51.98
CA ILE A 188 -18.05 -8.67 53.25
C ILE A 188 -16.92 -9.39 54.02
N GLY A 189 -15.92 -8.56 54.37
CA GLY A 189 -14.83 -8.80 55.32
C GLY A 189 -13.67 -7.85 54.99
N GLU A 190 -13.82 -6.53 55.13
CA GLU A 190 -13.51 -5.74 56.33
C GLU A 190 -12.12 -5.95 56.97
N ASN A 191 -11.44 -4.80 57.10
CA ASN A 191 -10.52 -4.35 58.16
C ASN A 191 -8.99 -4.43 57.99
N SER A 192 -8.42 -3.25 58.27
CA SER A 192 -7.08 -2.94 58.81
C SER A 192 -5.89 -3.29 57.90
N GLU A 193 -4.84 -2.49 57.77
CA GLU A 193 -4.29 -1.53 58.70
C GLU A 193 -3.30 -0.64 57.94
N ASN A 194 -3.40 0.66 58.22
CA ASN A 194 -2.40 1.66 57.88
C ASN A 194 -1.33 1.66 58.98
N PRO A 195 -0.04 1.74 58.64
CA PRO A 195 0.75 2.72 59.38
C PRO A 195 1.68 3.55 58.49
N ASN A 196 1.50 4.86 58.65
CA ASN A 196 2.55 5.85 58.86
C ASN A 196 3.98 5.29 58.87
N ASN A 197 4.79 5.71 57.89
CA ASN A 197 6.18 5.98 58.21
C ASN A 197 6.65 7.29 57.56
N SER A 198 6.95 8.22 58.46
CA SER A 198 7.56 9.52 58.23
C SER A 198 9.07 9.36 58.06
N SER A 199 9.64 9.84 56.95
CA SER A 199 11.04 10.28 56.96
C SER A 199 11.30 11.33 55.87
N THR A 200 11.39 12.57 56.33
CA THR A 200 12.39 13.58 55.96
C THR A 200 12.68 13.86 54.47
N LYS A 201 12.16 15.01 54.02
CA LYS A 201 12.74 15.88 52.99
C LYS A 201 14.23 16.18 53.26
N PRO A 202 15.01 16.53 52.23
CA PRO A 202 15.35 17.96 52.15
C PRO A 202 15.11 18.58 50.78
N ASP A 203 14.82 19.87 50.84
CA ASP A 203 14.63 20.84 49.76
C ASP A 203 15.64 20.72 48.60
N ARG A 204 15.11 20.87 47.38
CA ARG A 204 15.74 21.65 46.29
C ARG A 204 14.80 21.72 45.09
N ASN A 205 14.19 22.89 44.91
CA ASN A 205 13.84 23.45 43.60
C ASN A 205 13.66 24.98 43.79
N PRO A 206 13.71 25.84 42.74
CA PRO A 206 14.04 25.56 41.35
C PRO A 206 14.98 26.59 40.68
N GLY A 207 15.81 26.13 39.73
CA GLY A 207 16.45 26.99 38.74
C GLY A 207 15.51 27.26 37.56
N GLY A 208 14.54 28.16 37.75
CA GLY A 208 13.64 28.60 36.68
C GLY A 208 14.33 29.56 35.71
N LEU A 209 14.53 29.13 34.46
CA LEU A 209 14.99 29.97 33.36
C LEU A 209 13.83 30.89 32.94
N ARG A 210 13.91 32.18 33.30
CA ARG A 210 12.94 33.20 32.87
C ARG A 210 13.36 33.79 31.53
N ILE A 211 12.68 33.40 30.46
CA ILE A 211 12.76 34.09 29.16
C ILE A 211 11.91 35.36 29.27
N LYS A 212 12.57 36.52 29.21
CA LYS A 212 11.91 37.83 29.05
C LYS A 212 11.52 37.99 27.59
N ILE A 213 10.23 37.89 27.28
CA ILE A 213 9.67 38.36 26.01
C ILE A 213 9.27 39.81 26.25
N THR A 214 10.02 40.74 25.68
CA THR A 214 9.62 42.15 25.60
C THR A 214 8.59 42.30 24.48
N SER A 215 7.33 42.50 24.87
CA SER A 215 6.29 43.05 24.01
C SER A 215 6.59 44.52 23.74
N ASN A 216 6.82 44.87 22.47
CA ASN A 216 6.84 46.24 22.00
C ASN A 216 5.45 46.56 21.44
N ASP A 217 4.68 47.32 22.22
CA ASP A 217 3.51 48.04 21.73
C ASP A 217 3.87 49.50 21.47
N ALA A 218 3.07 50.11 20.60
CA ALA A 218 2.95 51.54 20.26
C ALA A 218 3.78 52.05 19.07
N ALA A 219 3.09 52.11 17.92
CA ALA A 219 3.05 53.34 17.13
C ALA A 219 1.68 53.46 16.44
N GLU A 220 0.85 54.36 16.97
CA GLU A 220 -0.36 54.87 16.34
C GLU A 220 -0.02 55.72 15.11
N GLY A 221 -0.88 55.62 14.09
CA GLY A 221 -1.38 56.77 13.35
C GLY A 221 -0.61 57.21 12.10
N LYS A 222 -1.18 56.89 10.92
CA LYS A 222 -1.60 57.85 9.88
C LYS A 222 -2.12 57.14 8.63
N THR A 223 -3.38 57.39 8.31
CA THR A 223 -3.96 57.32 6.95
C THR A 223 -3.30 58.38 6.06
N PRO A 224 -3.12 58.14 4.76
CA PRO A 224 -4.16 58.58 3.82
C PRO A 224 -4.43 57.61 2.66
N GLU A 225 -5.61 57.84 2.10
CA GLU A 225 -6.19 57.28 0.90
C GLU A 225 -5.30 57.39 -0.35
N THR A 226 -5.68 56.63 -1.37
CA THR A 226 -5.22 56.67 -2.77
C THR A 226 -3.80 56.20 -3.07
N MET A 227 -3.64 54.90 -3.30
CA MET A 227 -3.02 54.37 -4.54
C MET A 227 -3.53 52.93 -4.78
N GLY A 228 -4.22 52.74 -5.90
CA GLY A 228 -4.65 51.43 -6.36
C GLY A 228 -3.43 50.61 -6.80
N ASN A 229 -3.28 49.42 -6.23
CA ASN A 229 -2.43 48.38 -6.75
C ASN A 229 -3.30 47.14 -6.93
N GLU A 230 -3.64 46.86 -8.18
CA GLU A 230 -4.14 45.56 -8.62
C GLU A 230 -3.08 44.49 -8.32
N PRO A 231 -3.41 43.39 -7.62
CA PRO A 231 -2.57 42.20 -7.68
C PRO A 231 -2.83 41.50 -9.01
N VAL A 232 -1.92 41.74 -9.95
CA VAL A 232 -1.82 40.99 -11.21
C VAL A 232 -1.58 39.52 -10.88
N GLY A 233 -2.57 38.69 -11.19
CA GLY A 233 -2.42 37.35 -11.78
C GLY A 233 -1.31 36.47 -11.25
N GLY A 234 -1.39 36.07 -9.97
CA GLY A 234 -0.74 34.85 -9.51
C GLY A 234 -1.47 33.64 -10.08
N GLY A 235 -1.04 33.17 -11.25
CA GLY A 235 -1.52 31.97 -11.92
C GLY A 235 -1.48 30.77 -10.99
N SER A 236 -2.59 30.56 -10.29
CA SER A 236 -2.84 29.40 -9.46
C SER A 236 -3.14 28.26 -10.43
N ILE A 237 -2.09 27.57 -10.86
CA ILE A 237 -2.21 26.23 -11.43
C ILE A 237 -2.73 25.39 -10.26
N ALA A 238 -4.05 25.40 -10.06
CA ALA A 238 -4.73 24.46 -9.20
C ALA A 238 -4.42 23.09 -9.78
N ARG A 239 -3.44 22.41 -9.18
CA ARG A 239 -3.22 20.99 -9.39
C ARG A 239 -4.53 20.34 -8.96
N THR A 240 -5.37 20.02 -9.94
CA THR A 240 -6.50 19.11 -9.78
C THR A 240 -5.90 17.81 -9.29
N THR A 241 -5.87 17.64 -7.97
CA THR A 241 -5.70 16.32 -7.37
C THR A 241 -6.94 15.54 -7.83
N PRO A 242 -6.78 14.49 -8.66
CA PRO A 242 -7.91 13.64 -8.99
C PRO A 242 -8.57 13.21 -7.68
N ASP A 243 -9.89 13.36 -7.62
CA ASP A 243 -10.66 12.87 -6.49
C ASP A 243 -10.62 11.34 -6.53
N LEU A 244 -9.73 10.77 -5.72
CA LEU A 244 -9.51 9.34 -5.57
C LEU A 244 -10.59 8.68 -4.70
N SER A 245 -11.68 9.38 -4.35
CA SER A 245 -12.84 8.77 -3.67
C SER A 245 -13.65 7.82 -4.57
N ALA A 246 -13.23 7.63 -5.83
CA ALA A 246 -13.78 6.66 -6.75
C ALA A 246 -13.70 5.24 -6.17
N LYS A 247 -14.88 4.71 -5.78
CA LYS A 247 -15.16 3.30 -5.42
C LYS A 247 -13.91 2.52 -5.02
N LEU A 248 -13.58 2.55 -3.73
CA LEU A 248 -12.66 1.62 -3.09
C LEU A 248 -12.84 0.24 -3.73
N ASP A 249 -11.76 -0.30 -4.31
CA ASP A 249 -11.80 -1.60 -4.96
C ASP A 249 -12.02 -2.66 -3.87
N SER A 250 -13.29 -3.03 -3.66
CA SER A 250 -13.70 -3.97 -2.60
C SER A 250 -13.08 -5.36 -2.75
N THR A 251 -12.43 -5.62 -3.89
CA THR A 251 -11.59 -6.80 -4.12
C THR A 251 -10.56 -6.97 -3.01
N PHE A 252 -10.05 -5.88 -2.45
CA PHE A 252 -9.02 -5.87 -1.43
C PHE A 252 -9.52 -5.39 -0.06
N ASP A 253 -10.81 -5.48 0.31
CA ASP A 253 -11.25 -4.86 1.59
C ASP A 253 -10.81 -5.62 2.85
N ARG A 254 -10.84 -6.96 2.84
CA ARG A 254 -10.42 -7.78 3.99
C ARG A 254 -10.16 -9.21 3.57
N PHE A 255 -8.99 -9.72 3.95
CA PHE A 255 -8.60 -11.12 3.75
C PHE A 255 -9.63 -12.06 4.37
N LEU A 256 -10.20 -12.92 3.52
CA LEU A 256 -11.04 -14.03 3.95
C LEU A 256 -10.15 -15.27 3.98
N LYS A 257 -9.77 -15.73 5.18
CA LYS A 257 -8.90 -16.89 5.31
C LYS A 257 -9.61 -18.13 4.76
N PRO A 258 -9.13 -18.76 3.67
CA PRO A 258 -9.73 -19.98 3.16
C PRO A 258 -9.58 -21.08 4.21
N THR A 259 -10.69 -21.69 4.64
CA THR A 259 -10.66 -22.69 5.71
C THR A 259 -10.03 -24.01 5.26
N THR A 260 -10.12 -24.35 3.97
CA THR A 260 -9.79 -25.70 3.48
C THR A 260 -9.35 -25.73 2.01
N LEU A 261 -8.34 -24.93 1.61
CA LEU A 261 -7.71 -25.13 0.29
C LEU A 261 -6.65 -26.24 0.38
N SER A 262 -6.85 -27.36 -0.33
CA SER A 262 -5.83 -28.40 -0.47
C SER A 262 -4.64 -27.89 -1.27
N GLU A 263 -3.48 -28.55 -1.12
CA GLU A 263 -2.28 -28.28 -1.92
C GLU A 263 -2.55 -28.41 -3.43
N GLU A 264 -3.25 -29.47 -3.84
CA GLU A 264 -3.65 -29.68 -5.23
C GLU A 264 -4.47 -28.50 -5.78
N ASN A 265 -5.43 -27.98 -5.00
CA ASN A 265 -6.23 -26.83 -5.44
C ASN A 265 -5.39 -25.55 -5.54
N ARG A 266 -4.42 -25.34 -4.63
CA ARG A 266 -3.52 -24.17 -4.67
C ARG A 266 -2.63 -24.20 -5.90
N ILE A 267 -2.02 -25.36 -6.18
CA ILE A 267 -1.20 -25.58 -7.38
C ILE A 267 -2.03 -25.39 -8.65
N GLN A 268 -3.25 -25.96 -8.69
CA GLN A 268 -4.15 -25.80 -9.84
C GLN A 268 -4.52 -24.33 -10.06
N LEU A 269 -4.85 -23.60 -9.00
CA LEU A 269 -5.22 -22.18 -9.07
C LEU A 269 -4.08 -21.32 -9.62
N LEU A 270 -2.84 -21.54 -9.15
CA LEU A 270 -1.68 -20.84 -9.66
C LEU A 270 -1.33 -21.24 -11.10
N GLY A 271 -1.48 -22.52 -11.44
CA GLY A 271 -1.26 -23.04 -12.79
C GLY A 271 -2.20 -22.45 -13.84
N LEU A 272 -3.40 -22.00 -13.45
CA LEU A 272 -4.33 -21.31 -14.35
C LEU A 272 -3.93 -19.87 -14.68
N ILE A 273 -3.13 -19.23 -13.83
CA ILE A 273 -2.74 -17.81 -14.01
C ILE A 273 -1.30 -17.64 -14.51
N ALA A 274 -0.41 -18.53 -14.10
CA ALA A 274 1.02 -18.48 -14.37
C ALA A 274 1.32 -18.86 -15.82
N SER A 275 2.18 -18.08 -16.46
CA SER A 275 2.74 -18.42 -17.77
C SER A 275 4.12 -19.07 -17.70
N GLY A 276 4.75 -19.06 -16.52
CA GLY A 276 6.09 -19.58 -16.26
C GLY A 276 6.21 -20.34 -14.94
N GLU A 277 7.46 -20.55 -14.50
CA GLU A 277 7.80 -21.28 -13.27
C GLU A 277 7.51 -20.46 -12.00
N GLU A 278 7.61 -19.14 -12.08
CA GLU A 278 7.30 -18.22 -10.98
C GLU A 278 6.08 -17.36 -11.31
N VAL A 279 5.22 -17.15 -10.32
CA VAL A 279 4.05 -16.26 -10.44
C VAL A 279 4.46 -14.83 -10.14
N THR A 280 4.35 -13.96 -11.14
CA THR A 280 4.67 -12.53 -11.01
C THR A 280 3.51 -11.72 -10.42
N ASP A 281 3.80 -10.55 -9.83
CA ASP A 281 2.80 -9.62 -9.29
C ASP A 281 1.76 -9.22 -10.37
N SER A 282 2.20 -9.03 -11.62
CA SER A 282 1.31 -8.74 -12.74
C SER A 282 0.41 -9.91 -13.14
N GLU A 283 0.89 -11.16 -12.99
CA GLU A 283 0.08 -12.35 -13.26
C GLU A 283 -0.97 -12.58 -12.19
N MET A 284 -0.67 -12.27 -10.92
CA MET A 284 -1.66 -12.28 -9.85
C MET A 284 -2.83 -11.34 -10.16
N LEU A 285 -2.53 -10.08 -10.51
CA LEU A 285 -3.53 -9.07 -10.88
C LEU A 285 -4.33 -9.46 -12.13
N ALA A 286 -3.64 -9.94 -13.18
CA ALA A 286 -4.30 -10.44 -14.39
C ALA A 286 -5.13 -11.70 -14.11
N GLY A 287 -4.69 -12.50 -13.14
CA GLY A 287 -5.25 -13.77 -12.71
C GLY A 287 -6.68 -13.63 -12.22
N ILE A 288 -7.00 -12.58 -11.43
CA ILE A 288 -8.37 -12.30 -10.99
C ILE A 288 -9.33 -12.24 -12.18
N ARG A 289 -8.96 -11.49 -13.23
CA ARG A 289 -9.81 -11.34 -14.43
C ARG A 289 -9.88 -12.63 -15.24
N LYS A 290 -8.73 -13.27 -15.48
CA LYS A 290 -8.64 -14.54 -16.23
C LYS A 290 -9.46 -15.65 -15.58
N LEU A 291 -9.34 -15.83 -14.27
CA LEU A 291 -10.07 -16.86 -13.53
C LEU A 291 -11.57 -16.57 -13.50
N THR A 292 -11.97 -15.29 -13.33
CA THR A 292 -13.38 -14.91 -13.44
C THR A 292 -13.98 -15.30 -14.80
N GLU A 293 -13.21 -15.18 -15.88
CA GLU A 293 -13.63 -15.64 -17.22
C GLU A 293 -13.60 -17.16 -17.35
N ALA A 294 -12.58 -17.82 -16.80
CA ALA A 294 -12.44 -19.28 -16.83
C ALA A 294 -13.57 -19.99 -16.08
N PHE A 295 -13.95 -19.50 -14.90
CA PHE A 295 -15.06 -20.07 -14.10
C PHE A 295 -16.45 -19.81 -14.70
N ARG A 296 -16.56 -18.96 -15.72
CA ARG A 296 -17.80 -18.86 -16.53
C ARG A 296 -17.90 -19.96 -17.58
N SER A 297 -16.81 -20.68 -17.87
CA SER A 297 -16.84 -21.82 -18.76
C SER A 297 -17.48 -23.03 -18.05
N ALA A 298 -18.17 -23.89 -18.80
CA ALA A 298 -18.87 -25.06 -18.26
C ALA A 298 -17.94 -26.28 -18.06
N ASP A 299 -16.68 -26.02 -17.70
CA ASP A 299 -15.71 -27.09 -17.43
C ASP A 299 -15.98 -27.71 -16.06
N GLU A 300 -16.24 -29.03 -16.02
CA GLU A 300 -16.62 -29.77 -14.82
C GLU A 300 -15.53 -29.72 -13.74
N GLU A 301 -14.25 -29.73 -14.12
CA GLU A 301 -13.13 -29.66 -13.17
C GLU A 301 -13.04 -28.27 -12.51
N LEU A 302 -13.35 -27.21 -13.26
CA LEU A 302 -13.36 -25.85 -12.75
C LEU A 302 -14.59 -25.55 -11.88
N VAL A 303 -15.70 -26.26 -12.08
CA VAL A 303 -16.90 -26.14 -11.25
C VAL A 303 -16.64 -26.63 -9.83
N ASP A 304 -15.97 -27.78 -9.66
CA ASP A 304 -15.60 -28.28 -8.33
C ASP A 304 -14.59 -27.36 -7.63
N LEU A 305 -13.61 -26.83 -8.37
CA LEU A 305 -12.69 -25.84 -7.83
C LEU A 305 -13.42 -24.55 -7.43
N ALA A 306 -14.31 -24.01 -8.26
CA ALA A 306 -15.08 -22.81 -7.96
C ALA A 306 -15.90 -22.96 -6.68
N ALA A 307 -16.56 -24.11 -6.48
CA ALA A 307 -17.33 -24.39 -5.27
C ALA A 307 -16.48 -24.43 -3.99
N LYS A 308 -15.17 -24.72 -4.10
CA LYS A 308 -14.23 -24.69 -2.98
C LYS A 308 -13.60 -23.32 -2.74
N LEU A 309 -13.66 -22.43 -3.74
CA LEU A 309 -13.17 -21.05 -3.67
C LEU A 309 -14.24 -20.07 -3.17
N ASP A 310 -15.51 -20.44 -3.29
CA ASP A 310 -16.65 -19.74 -2.69
C ASP A 310 -16.57 -19.89 -1.16
N LEU A 311 -16.23 -18.79 -0.47
CA LEU A 311 -15.95 -18.78 0.96
C LEU A 311 -17.18 -18.41 1.79
N ASP A 312 -18.18 -17.76 1.19
CA ASP A 312 -19.42 -17.39 1.87
C ASP A 312 -20.64 -18.27 1.50
N GLU A 313 -20.43 -19.26 0.63
CA GLU A 313 -21.41 -20.27 0.19
C GLU A 313 -22.62 -19.67 -0.54
N ASP A 314 -22.48 -18.49 -1.16
CA ASP A 314 -23.56 -17.82 -1.90
C ASP A 314 -23.71 -18.31 -3.36
N ASN A 315 -22.86 -19.25 -3.78
CA ASN A 315 -22.73 -19.80 -5.13
C ASN A 315 -22.30 -18.77 -6.19
N GLN A 316 -21.68 -17.66 -5.78
CA GLN A 316 -21.12 -16.64 -6.65
C GLN A 316 -19.67 -16.36 -6.24
N LEU A 317 -18.73 -16.78 -7.09
CA LEU A 317 -17.33 -16.49 -6.84
C LEU A 317 -17.02 -14.99 -7.04
N GLY A 318 -16.91 -14.26 -5.93
CA GLY A 318 -16.59 -12.85 -5.90
C GLY A 318 -15.11 -12.57 -6.17
N SER A 319 -14.78 -11.39 -6.69
CA SER A 319 -13.37 -11.00 -6.90
C SER A 319 -12.55 -11.00 -5.60
N ARG A 320 -13.20 -10.71 -4.46
CA ARG A 320 -12.58 -10.69 -3.14
C ARG A 320 -12.20 -12.08 -2.63
N GLU A 321 -13.07 -13.06 -2.84
CA GLU A 321 -12.82 -14.46 -2.44
C GLU A 321 -11.70 -15.02 -3.30
N LEU A 322 -11.80 -14.79 -4.61
CA LEU A 322 -10.77 -15.18 -5.56
C LEU A 322 -9.41 -14.56 -5.22
N ALA A 323 -9.35 -13.27 -4.89
CA ALA A 323 -8.13 -12.61 -4.46
C ALA A 323 -7.57 -13.21 -3.16
N SER A 324 -8.44 -13.54 -2.19
CA SER A 324 -8.02 -14.17 -0.93
C SER A 324 -7.47 -15.59 -1.14
N CYS A 325 -8.13 -16.40 -1.97
CA CYS A 325 -7.67 -17.74 -2.33
C CYS A 325 -6.36 -17.71 -3.13
N LEU A 326 -6.21 -16.75 -4.04
CA LEU A 326 -4.97 -16.54 -4.78
C LEU A 326 -3.81 -16.13 -3.85
N ALA A 327 -4.06 -15.21 -2.92
CA ALA A 327 -3.07 -14.80 -1.93
C ALA A 327 -2.63 -15.99 -1.06
N GLU A 328 -3.58 -16.79 -0.56
CA GLU A 328 -3.27 -17.99 0.22
C GLU A 328 -2.52 -19.04 -0.63
N ALA A 329 -2.90 -19.24 -1.90
CA ALA A 329 -2.17 -20.14 -2.80
C ALA A 329 -0.73 -19.67 -3.02
N ARG A 330 -0.52 -18.38 -3.33
CA ARG A 330 0.82 -17.82 -3.56
C ARG A 330 1.71 -17.93 -2.33
N LYS A 331 1.16 -17.65 -1.14
CA LYS A 331 1.84 -17.75 0.15
C LYS A 331 2.47 -19.14 0.37
N HIS A 332 1.72 -20.21 0.08
CA HIS A 332 2.17 -21.58 0.36
C HIS A 332 2.98 -22.21 -0.76
N GLU A 333 2.69 -21.86 -2.01
CA GLU A 333 3.26 -22.55 -3.17
C GLU A 333 4.42 -21.79 -3.83
N THR A 334 4.72 -20.56 -3.40
CA THR A 334 5.83 -19.77 -3.98
C THR A 334 6.77 -19.21 -2.92
N ASP A 335 8.08 -19.21 -3.22
CA ASP A 335 9.09 -18.63 -2.33
C ASP A 335 8.87 -17.13 -2.08
N ALA A 336 8.42 -16.41 -3.11
CA ALA A 336 8.14 -14.98 -3.02
C ALA A 336 6.94 -14.70 -2.10
N GLY A 337 5.86 -15.46 -2.23
CA GLY A 337 4.70 -15.35 -1.33
C GLY A 337 5.07 -15.71 0.11
N LEU A 338 5.84 -16.77 0.30
CA LEU A 338 6.30 -17.16 1.63
C LEU A 338 7.14 -16.06 2.32
N GLN A 339 8.04 -15.43 1.58
CA GLN A 339 8.85 -14.32 2.09
C GLN A 339 7.99 -13.06 2.33
N ALA A 340 7.04 -12.75 1.44
CA ALA A 340 6.12 -11.64 1.62
C ALA A 340 5.27 -11.81 2.89
N ALA A 341 4.71 -13.01 3.12
CA ALA A 341 4.00 -13.33 4.34
C ALA A 341 4.87 -13.19 5.60
N ARG A 342 6.14 -13.63 5.56
CA ARG A 342 7.08 -13.42 6.68
C ARG A 342 7.27 -11.93 6.99
N ILE A 343 7.50 -11.13 5.96
CA ILE A 343 7.62 -9.67 6.11
C ILE A 343 6.30 -9.11 6.67
N PHE A 344 5.16 -9.59 6.17
CA PHE A 344 3.81 -9.25 6.63
C PHE A 344 3.67 -9.38 8.14
N PHE A 345 3.83 -10.58 8.67
CA PHE A 345 3.65 -10.84 10.09
C PHE A 345 4.72 -10.19 10.97
N ARG A 346 5.94 -9.96 10.47
CA ARG A 346 6.97 -9.22 11.23
C ARG A 346 6.60 -7.76 11.44
N ILE A 347 5.93 -7.14 10.46
CA ILE A 347 5.57 -5.72 10.49
C ILE A 347 4.24 -5.50 11.21
N ASP A 348 3.27 -6.40 11.01
CA ASP A 348 1.96 -6.43 11.68
C ASP A 348 2.13 -6.77 13.17
N SER A 349 2.53 -5.77 13.95
CA SER A 349 2.93 -5.94 15.35
C SER A 349 1.76 -6.25 16.29
N ASN A 350 0.56 -5.78 15.95
CA ASN A 350 -0.65 -5.97 16.73
C ASN A 350 -1.48 -7.18 16.24
N GLN A 351 -1.10 -7.80 15.12
CA GLN A 351 -1.75 -8.96 14.50
C GLN A 351 -3.21 -8.70 14.14
N ASP A 352 -3.53 -7.47 13.74
CA ASP A 352 -4.87 -7.12 13.28
C ASP A 352 -5.11 -7.47 11.80
N GLY A 353 -4.05 -7.93 11.11
CA GLY A 353 -4.10 -8.37 9.72
C GLY A 353 -3.98 -7.24 8.72
N VAL A 354 -3.60 -6.03 9.15
CA VAL A 354 -3.33 -4.88 8.27
C VAL A 354 -2.04 -4.19 8.66
N TRP A 355 -1.39 -3.53 7.69
CA TRP A 355 -0.25 -2.68 7.93
C TRP A 355 -0.67 -1.22 7.95
N THR A 356 -0.44 -0.56 9.07
CA THR A 356 -0.52 0.89 9.13
C THR A 356 0.81 1.55 8.73
N GLU A 357 0.76 2.80 8.26
CA GLU A 357 1.97 3.60 7.99
C GLU A 357 2.91 3.65 9.22
N ASP A 358 2.32 3.71 10.40
CA ASP A 358 3.00 3.76 11.69
C ASP A 358 3.80 2.48 11.99
N GLU A 359 3.22 1.31 11.72
CA GLU A 359 3.86 0.02 11.96
C GLU A 359 5.03 -0.22 11.03
N VAL A 360 4.82 -0.01 9.72
CA VAL A 360 5.89 -0.11 8.72
C VAL A 360 7.02 0.85 9.08
N THR A 361 6.70 2.10 9.41
CA THR A 361 7.70 3.12 9.78
C THR A 361 8.50 2.72 11.02
N LYS A 362 7.83 2.21 12.07
CA LYS A 362 8.49 1.76 13.31
C LYS A 362 9.42 0.57 13.02
N SER A 363 8.93 -0.45 12.31
CA SER A 363 9.69 -1.66 11.99
C SER A 363 10.89 -1.37 11.08
N VAL A 364 10.70 -0.57 10.02
CA VAL A 364 11.79 -0.14 9.13
C VAL A 364 12.83 0.68 9.88
N ARG A 365 12.40 1.60 10.76
CA ARG A 365 13.33 2.41 11.57
C ARG A 365 14.14 1.54 12.53
N LEU A 366 13.52 0.55 13.17
CA LEU A 366 14.21 -0.41 14.05
C LEU A 366 15.23 -1.26 13.28
N ALA A 367 14.91 -1.63 12.05
CA ALA A 367 15.83 -2.34 11.15
C ALA A 367 16.93 -1.44 10.54
N GLY A 368 16.90 -0.13 10.79
CA GLY A 368 17.86 0.84 10.27
C GLY A 368 17.66 1.22 8.79
N GLY A 369 16.45 1.04 8.27
CA GLY A 369 16.06 1.45 6.93
C GLY A 369 15.59 2.92 6.83
N PRO A 370 15.46 3.46 5.60
CA PRO A 370 15.02 4.83 5.36
C PRO A 370 13.49 4.99 5.52
N ASP A 371 13.06 5.49 6.68
CA ASP A 371 11.65 5.59 7.07
C ASP A 371 10.75 6.33 6.05
N LYS A 372 11.16 7.51 5.58
CA LYS A 372 10.39 8.34 4.64
C LYS A 372 10.20 7.72 3.26
N GLU A 373 11.06 6.80 2.85
CA GLU A 373 10.94 6.14 1.55
C GLU A 373 9.90 5.03 1.61
N PHE A 374 9.90 4.24 2.67
CA PHE A 374 8.92 3.19 2.88
C PHE A 374 7.51 3.73 3.04
N ALA A 375 7.32 4.81 3.81
CA ALA A 375 6.02 5.48 3.93
C ALA A 375 5.40 5.87 2.57
N ARG A 376 6.23 6.28 1.60
CA ARG A 376 5.75 6.57 0.23
C ARG A 376 5.43 5.31 -0.57
N LYS A 377 6.15 4.21 -0.31
CA LYS A 377 5.95 2.92 -1.00
C LYS A 377 4.73 2.15 -0.49
N ILE A 378 4.30 2.37 0.75
CA ILE A 378 3.03 1.80 1.27
C ILE A 378 1.87 2.14 0.34
N ARG A 379 1.79 3.39 -0.15
CA ARG A 379 0.76 3.82 -1.12
C ARG A 379 0.82 3.13 -2.48
N LEU A 380 1.92 2.46 -2.80
CA LEU A 380 2.04 1.65 -4.02
C LEU A 380 1.54 0.22 -3.80
N TRP A 381 1.54 -0.24 -2.55
CA TRP A 381 1.06 -1.57 -2.16
C TRP A 381 -0.41 -1.54 -1.74
N ASP A 382 -0.86 -0.44 -1.16
CA ASP A 382 -2.26 -0.10 -0.86
C ASP A 382 -2.99 0.15 -2.20
N GLN A 383 -3.60 -0.91 -2.73
CA GLN A 383 -4.25 -0.93 -4.06
C GLN A 383 -5.63 -0.28 -4.00
N ASN A 384 -6.36 -0.46 -2.89
CA ASN A 384 -7.68 0.15 -2.73
C ASN A 384 -7.62 1.60 -2.22
N HIS A 385 -6.45 2.08 -1.78
CA HIS A 385 -6.19 3.42 -1.25
C HIS A 385 -6.93 3.73 0.05
N ASP A 386 -7.15 2.73 0.90
CA ASP A 386 -7.79 2.90 2.21
C ASP A 386 -6.82 3.38 3.32
N GLY A 387 -5.53 3.47 3.00
CA GLY A 387 -4.47 3.94 3.89
C GLY A 387 -3.84 2.84 4.75
N VAL A 388 -4.27 1.58 4.59
CA VAL A 388 -3.63 0.41 5.17
C VAL A 388 -3.23 -0.56 4.05
N VAL A 389 -2.35 -1.52 4.35
CA VAL A 389 -2.03 -2.60 3.41
C VAL A 389 -2.41 -3.91 4.07
N ASN A 390 -3.40 -4.61 3.54
CA ASN A 390 -3.78 -5.90 4.11
C ASN A 390 -2.96 -7.06 3.51
N PHE A 391 -3.21 -8.26 4.03
CA PHE A 391 -2.51 -9.46 3.62
C PHE A 391 -2.63 -9.76 2.11
N VAL A 392 -3.82 -9.55 1.51
CA VAL A 392 -4.03 -9.80 0.08
C VAL A 392 -3.19 -8.83 -0.76
N GLU A 393 -3.23 -7.55 -0.44
CA GLU A 393 -2.44 -6.52 -1.14
C GLU A 393 -0.93 -6.76 -1.04
N ALA A 394 -0.48 -7.22 0.14
CA ALA A 394 0.90 -7.63 0.36
C ALA A 394 1.29 -8.82 -0.53
N GLU A 395 0.47 -9.88 -0.57
CA GLU A 395 0.72 -11.04 -1.44
C GLU A 395 0.66 -10.71 -2.93
N PHE A 396 -0.20 -9.79 -3.35
CA PHE A 396 -0.24 -9.31 -4.73
C PHE A 396 0.98 -8.46 -5.09
N SER A 397 1.63 -7.87 -4.08
CA SER A 397 2.87 -7.11 -4.20
C SER A 397 4.10 -7.90 -3.73
N ALA A 398 4.01 -9.23 -3.63
CA ALA A 398 5.04 -10.05 -2.97
C ALA A 398 6.44 -9.85 -3.55
N SER A 399 6.61 -9.89 -4.88
CA SER A 399 7.93 -9.72 -5.49
C SER A 399 8.49 -8.32 -5.26
N ALA A 400 7.63 -7.29 -5.30
CA ALA A 400 8.01 -5.92 -4.97
C ALA A 400 8.41 -5.77 -3.49
N LEU A 401 7.65 -6.35 -2.57
CA LEU A 401 7.94 -6.33 -1.14
C LEU A 401 9.27 -7.01 -0.83
N VAL A 402 9.46 -8.24 -1.31
CA VAL A 402 10.70 -9.00 -1.10
C VAL A 402 11.90 -8.20 -1.56
N ARG A 403 11.87 -7.63 -2.77
CA ARG A 403 12.96 -6.81 -3.31
C ARG A 403 13.27 -5.58 -2.45
N GLU A 404 12.24 -4.92 -1.92
CA GLU A 404 12.40 -3.69 -1.15
C GLU A 404 12.87 -3.95 0.28
N PHE A 405 12.40 -5.03 0.90
CA PHE A 405 12.77 -5.40 2.25
C PHE A 405 14.04 -6.26 2.34
N GLN A 406 14.49 -6.87 1.25
CA GLN A 406 15.73 -7.68 1.20
C GLN A 406 16.94 -7.05 1.93
N PRO A 407 17.23 -5.73 1.82
CA PRO A 407 18.38 -5.13 2.51
C PRO A 407 18.25 -5.08 4.04
N ILE A 408 17.03 -5.17 4.56
CA ILE A 408 16.71 -5.02 5.98
C ILE A 408 16.00 -6.24 6.58
N GLU A 409 15.73 -7.27 5.78
CA GLU A 409 14.94 -8.44 6.16
C GLU A 409 15.52 -9.16 7.39
N ASP A 410 16.84 -9.36 7.42
CA ASP A 410 17.57 -9.98 8.54
C ASP A 410 17.45 -9.23 9.88
N LYS A 411 16.98 -7.98 9.83
CA LYS A 411 16.84 -7.09 10.99
C LYS A 411 15.38 -6.81 11.34
N LEU A 412 14.43 -7.29 10.52
CA LEU A 412 13.02 -7.25 10.86
C LEU A 412 12.74 -8.41 11.82
N TYR A 413 12.19 -8.07 12.98
CA TYR A 413 11.78 -9.05 13.97
C TYR A 413 10.31 -8.81 14.31
N ASP A 414 9.53 -9.87 14.37
CA ASP A 414 8.23 -9.86 15.02
C ASP A 414 8.45 -9.55 16.51
N SER A 415 7.89 -8.43 16.96
CA SER A 415 8.06 -7.95 18.33
C SER A 415 7.52 -8.91 19.39
N GLN A 416 6.46 -9.65 19.10
CA GLN A 416 5.84 -10.59 20.02
C GLN A 416 6.66 -11.88 20.11
N ILE A 417 7.07 -12.44 18.97
CA ILE A 417 7.91 -13.63 18.93
C ILE A 417 9.28 -13.34 19.54
N LEU A 418 9.83 -12.16 19.28
CA LEU A 418 11.07 -11.71 19.92
C LEU A 418 10.90 -11.57 21.43
N ALA A 419 9.81 -10.96 21.90
CA ALA A 419 9.53 -10.86 23.33
C ALA A 419 9.34 -12.24 23.98
N GLN A 420 8.69 -13.18 23.29
CA GLN A 420 8.54 -14.56 23.75
C GLN A 420 9.90 -15.27 23.84
N ALA A 421 10.72 -15.19 22.79
CA ALA A 421 12.07 -15.77 22.76
C ALA A 421 12.93 -15.19 23.88
N GLN A 422 12.86 -13.87 24.11
CA GLN A 422 13.57 -13.19 25.20
C GLN A 422 13.11 -13.67 26.58
N ARG A 423 11.80 -13.84 26.81
CA ARG A 423 11.26 -14.37 28.07
C ARG A 423 11.73 -15.80 28.33
N LEU A 424 11.68 -16.67 27.32
CA LEU A 424 12.12 -18.06 27.41
C LEU A 424 13.61 -18.14 27.75
N ILE A 425 14.45 -17.39 27.04
CA ILE A 425 15.88 -17.31 27.36
C ILE A 425 16.11 -16.72 28.74
N ALA A 426 15.53 -15.57 29.08
CA ALA A 426 15.73 -14.94 30.39
C ALA A 426 15.28 -15.83 31.57
N SER A 427 14.31 -16.73 31.36
CA SER A 427 13.87 -17.69 32.37
C SER A 427 14.89 -18.82 32.64
N SER A 428 15.73 -19.12 31.65
CA SER A 428 16.64 -20.27 31.64
C SER A 428 18.12 -19.90 31.67
N ASP A 429 18.49 -18.74 31.14
CA ASP A 429 19.84 -18.18 31.10
C ASP A 429 20.18 -17.53 32.43
N ARG A 430 20.88 -18.28 33.29
CA ARG A 430 21.34 -17.80 34.59
C ARG A 430 22.64 -17.02 34.48
N SER A 431 23.41 -17.26 33.42
CA SER A 431 24.68 -16.63 33.15
C SER A 431 24.52 -15.20 32.64
N GLY A 432 23.41 -14.91 31.95
CA GLY A 432 23.09 -13.62 31.36
C GLY A 432 23.90 -13.32 30.08
N ASP A 433 24.44 -14.35 29.42
CA ASP A 433 25.20 -14.21 28.18
C ASP A 433 24.33 -14.29 26.91
N GLY A 434 23.04 -14.56 27.06
CA GLY A 434 22.07 -14.67 25.98
C GLY A 434 22.15 -15.99 25.19
N VAL A 435 22.89 -16.98 25.70
CA VAL A 435 23.11 -18.28 25.04
C VAL A 435 22.84 -19.43 26.01
N LEU A 436 21.80 -20.22 25.74
CA LEU A 436 21.52 -21.40 26.55
C LEU A 436 22.51 -22.51 26.20
N SER A 437 23.40 -22.86 27.14
CA SER A 437 24.38 -23.92 26.94
C SER A 437 24.56 -24.81 28.18
N GLY A 438 25.11 -26.02 27.97
CA GLY A 438 25.46 -26.94 29.05
C GLY A 438 24.30 -27.25 30.02
N ARG A 439 24.45 -26.86 31.29
CA ARG A 439 23.44 -27.11 32.33
C ARG A 439 22.19 -26.25 32.17
N GLU A 440 22.33 -25.04 31.65
CA GLU A 440 21.19 -24.14 31.41
C GLU A 440 20.31 -24.71 30.31
N LEU A 441 20.93 -25.12 29.20
CA LEU A 441 20.23 -25.80 28.11
C LEU A 441 19.52 -27.07 28.60
N THR A 442 20.23 -27.92 29.37
CA THR A 442 19.65 -29.17 29.91
C THR A 442 18.37 -28.90 30.72
N LYS A 443 18.34 -27.82 31.51
CA LYS A 443 17.15 -27.41 32.26
C LYS A 443 16.09 -26.79 31.36
N ALA A 444 16.51 -25.98 30.40
CA ALA A 444 15.64 -25.31 29.45
C ALA A 444 14.87 -26.30 28.56
N LEU A 445 15.42 -27.50 28.32
CA LEU A 445 14.73 -28.61 27.62
C LEU A 445 13.46 -29.10 28.33
N GLU A 446 13.20 -28.69 29.59
CA GLU A 446 11.90 -28.92 30.24
C GLU A 446 10.78 -28.08 29.60
N GLN A 447 11.11 -27.00 28.88
CA GLN A 447 10.17 -26.19 28.12
C GLN A 447 10.04 -26.78 26.69
N PRO A 448 8.82 -27.14 26.25
CA PRO A 448 8.63 -27.84 24.97
C PRO A 448 9.07 -26.99 23.76
N GLU A 449 8.93 -25.67 23.83
CA GLU A 449 9.33 -24.75 22.76
C GLU A 449 10.85 -24.74 22.56
N ILE A 450 11.62 -24.80 23.67
CA ILE A 450 13.08 -24.89 23.62
C ILE A 450 13.50 -26.28 23.17
N ALA A 451 12.84 -27.33 23.68
CA ALA A 451 13.13 -28.70 23.28
C ALA A 451 12.95 -28.92 21.77
N ALA A 452 11.88 -28.38 21.19
CA ALA A 452 11.63 -28.43 19.74
C ALA A 452 12.68 -27.66 18.92
N ALA A 453 13.17 -26.52 19.44
CA ALA A 453 14.16 -25.69 18.77
C ALA A 453 15.57 -26.32 18.73
N VAL A 454 15.92 -27.15 19.73
CA VAL A 454 17.31 -27.56 19.95
C VAL A 454 17.83 -28.58 18.93
N GLN A 455 17.00 -29.45 18.34
CA GLN A 455 17.37 -30.43 17.28
C GLN A 455 18.87 -30.83 17.27
N ASP A 456 19.35 -31.45 18.36
CA ASP A 456 20.74 -31.92 18.58
C ASP A 456 21.86 -30.88 18.74
N ARG A 457 21.53 -29.59 18.89
CA ARG A 457 22.49 -28.51 19.13
C ARG A 457 22.99 -28.51 20.58
N LYS A 458 24.26 -28.15 20.75
CA LYS A 458 24.90 -28.02 22.08
C LYS A 458 24.62 -26.68 22.78
N SER A 459 24.13 -25.71 22.01
CA SER A 459 23.80 -24.36 22.46
C SER A 459 22.60 -23.85 21.66
N LEU A 460 21.80 -22.99 22.27
CA LEU A 460 20.69 -22.30 21.62
C LEU A 460 20.81 -20.80 21.90
N THR A 461 20.98 -20.02 20.84
CA THR A 461 21.02 -18.55 20.88
C THR A 461 19.61 -17.95 20.79
N LEU A 462 19.46 -16.69 21.19
CA LEU A 462 18.20 -15.94 21.04
C LEU A 462 17.69 -15.92 19.60
N ARG A 463 18.60 -15.75 18.63
CA ARG A 463 18.25 -15.73 17.21
C ARG A 463 17.71 -17.07 16.74
N GLU A 464 18.34 -18.17 17.15
CA GLU A 464 17.90 -19.51 16.75
C GLU A 464 16.54 -19.88 17.35
N LEU A 465 16.32 -19.55 18.63
CA LEU A 465 15.01 -19.74 19.25
C LEU A 465 13.94 -18.86 18.58
N TYR A 466 14.25 -17.60 18.29
CA TYR A 466 13.35 -16.72 17.54
C TYR A 466 12.96 -17.32 16.18
N LEU A 467 13.93 -17.76 15.38
CA LEU A 467 13.67 -18.33 14.05
C LEU A 467 12.81 -19.61 14.12
N HIS A 468 12.98 -20.42 15.17
CA HIS A 468 12.17 -21.61 15.37
C HIS A 468 10.72 -21.28 15.79
N LEU A 469 10.55 -20.31 16.69
CA LEU A 469 9.21 -19.84 17.07
C LEU A 469 8.50 -19.18 15.89
N GLU A 470 9.24 -18.44 15.07
CA GLU A 470 8.74 -17.83 13.84
C GLU A 470 8.29 -18.87 12.82
N SER A 471 9.09 -19.92 12.55
CA SER A 471 8.67 -20.98 11.64
C SER A 471 7.40 -21.68 12.13
N THR A 472 7.32 -21.96 13.43
CA THR A 472 6.15 -22.60 14.04
C THR A 472 4.91 -21.72 13.97
N ALA A 473 5.04 -20.41 14.23
CA ALA A 473 3.93 -19.45 14.16
C ALA A 473 3.39 -19.31 12.73
N LEU A 474 4.27 -19.42 11.73
CA LEU A 474 3.90 -19.36 10.32
C LEU A 474 3.37 -20.70 9.75
N GLY A 475 3.50 -21.78 10.51
CA GLY A 475 3.11 -23.13 10.08
C GLY A 475 4.07 -23.76 9.06
N LEU A 476 5.36 -23.44 9.16
CA LEU A 476 6.43 -23.89 8.25
C LEU A 476 7.27 -25.05 8.81
#